data_AF-A0A1U7DH64-F1
#
_entry.id   AF-A0A1U7DH64-F1
#
_cell.length_a   1.000
_cell.length_b   1.000
_cell.length_c   1.000
_cell.angle_alpha   90.00
_cell.angle_beta   90.00
_cell.angle_gamma   90.00
#
_symmetry.space_group_name_H-M   'P 1'
#
loop_
_entity.id
_entity.type
_entity.pdbx_description
1 polymer ?
#
loop_
_entity_poly.entity_id
_entity_poly.type
_entity_poly.pdbx_seq_one_letter_code
_entity_poly.pdbx_strand_id
1 'polypeptide(L)' 'MAETFVTALGIAIFFEGLVFALAPSRMEELVRLIAQMPRETRRLLGISAMLTGLVIVWIGMGA' A
#
# COMPACT_ATOMS: atom_id res chain seq x y z
N MET A 1 1.34 22.69 1.74
CA MET A 1 2.00 21.78 0.79
C MET A 1 2.92 20.79 1.51
N ALA A 2 3.99 21.25 2.19
CA ALA A 2 4.91 20.34 2.89
C ALA A 2 4.25 19.55 4.04
N GLU A 3 3.40 20.20 4.84
CA GLU A 3 2.70 19.56 5.96
C GLU A 3 1.82 18.39 5.51
N THR A 4 1.03 18.57 4.45
CA THR A 4 0.16 17.52 3.89
C THR A 4 0.97 16.30 3.42
N PHE A 5 2.13 16.53 2.80
CA PHE A 5 3.03 15.45 2.38
C PHE A 5 3.60 14.69 3.59
N VAL A 6 4.06 15.42 4.61
CA VAL A 6 4.58 14.81 5.85
C VAL A 6 3.50 14.02 6.57
N THR A 7 2.26 14.53 6.65
CA THR A 7 1.12 13.81 7.24
C THR A 7 0.79 12.55 6.45
N ALA A 8 0.68 12.64 5.12
CA ALA A 8 0.38 11.48 4.28
C ALA A 8 1.46 10.39 4.39
N LEU A 9 2.74 10.79 4.41
CA LEU A 9 3.86 9.88 4.59
C LEU A 9 3.85 9.24 5.98
N GLY A 10 3.57 10.01 7.03
CA GLY A 10 3.47 9.51 8.40
C GLY A 10 2.35 8.47 8.56
N ILE A 11 1.19 8.73 7.95
CA ILE A 11 0.06 7.79 7.94
C ILE A 11 0.45 6.50 7.19
N ALA A 12 1.08 6.61 6.01
CA ALA A 12 1.50 5.44 5.23
C ALA A 12 2.46 4.55 6.04
N ILE A 13 3.50 5.15 6.64
CA ILE A 13 4.47 4.41 7.48
C ILE A 13 3.81 3.80 8.71
N PHE A 14 2.89 4.53 9.36
CA PHE A 14 2.18 4.02 10.53
C PHE A 14 1.36 2.76 10.18
N PHE A 15 0.61 2.78 9.08
CA PHE A 15 -0.16 1.62 8.65
C PHE A 15 0.73 0.47 8.19
N GLU A 16 1.82 0.72 7.47
CA GLU A 16 2.80 -0.32 7.12
C GLU A 16 3.36 -0.99 8.38
N GLY A 17 3.83 -0.19 9.34
CA GLY A 17 4.36 -0.67 10.62
C GLY A 17 3.33 -1.44 11.45
N LEU A 18 2.05 -1.03 11.40
CA LEU A 18 0.97 -1.71 12.09
C LEU A 18 0.75 -3.13 11.56
N VAL A 19 0.81 -3.32 10.24
CA VAL A 19 0.67 -4.66 9.65
C VAL A 19 1.85 -5.55 10.05
N PHE A 20 3.07 -5.01 10.05
CA PHE A 20 4.24 -5.74 10.54
C PHE A 20 4.14 -6.10 12.03
N ALA A 21 3.62 -5.20 12.86
CA ALA A 21 3.50 -5.42 14.30
C ALA A 21 2.39 -6.41 14.68
N LEU A 22 1.22 -6.30 14.03
CA LEU A 22 0.03 -7.09 14.40
C LEU A 22 -0.02 -8.46 13.72
N ALA A 23 0.55 -8.62 12.53
CA ALA A 23 0.44 -9.85 11.75
C ALA A 23 1.75 -10.23 11.03
N PRO A 24 2.89 -10.34 11.74
CA PRO A 24 4.19 -10.63 11.13
C PRO A 24 4.21 -11.95 10.34
N SER A 25 3.58 -13.01 10.87
CA SER A 25 3.53 -14.32 10.20
C SER A 25 2.70 -14.33 8.92
N ARG A 26 1.65 -13.50 8.85
CA ARG A 26 0.82 -13.35 7.64
C ARG A 26 1.56 -12.57 6.56
N MET A 27 2.41 -11.62 6.94
CA MET A 27 3.26 -10.90 5.99
C MET A 27 4.23 -11.84 5.26
N GLU A 28 4.87 -12.77 5.97
CA GLU A 28 5.75 -13.76 5.32
C GLU A 28 4.99 -14.64 4.30
N GLU A 29 3.79 -15.09 4.67
CA GLU A 29 2.95 -15.90 3.78
C GLU A 29 2.52 -15.11 2.54
N LEU A 30 2.07 -13.86 2.72
CA LEU A 30 1.70 -12.97 1.62
C LEU A 30 2.88 -12.70 0.68
N VAL A 31 4.07 -12.44 1.23
CA VAL A 31 5.28 -12.23 0.41
C VAL A 31 5.62 -13.49 -0.37
N ARG A 32 5.50 -14.70 0.22
CA ARG A 32 5.71 -15.96 -0.51
C ARG A 32 4.70 -16.15 -1.63
N LEU A 33 3.43 -15.86 -1.38
CA LEU A 33 2.37 -15.94 -2.39
C LEU A 33 2.63 -14.98 -3.56
N ILE A 34 2.96 -13.72 -3.26
CA ILE A 34 3.34 -12.73 -4.28
C ILE A 34 4.61 -13.19 -5.01
N ALA A 35 5.58 -13.77 -4.31
CA ALA A 35 6.82 -14.29 -4.88
C ALA A 35 6.65 -15.51 -5.78
N GLN A 36 5.48 -16.16 -5.80
CA GLN A 36 5.14 -17.22 -6.74
C GLN A 36 4.43 -16.70 -8.00
N MET A 37 3.90 -15.47 -7.98
CA MET A 37 3.20 -14.90 -9.14
C MET A 37 4.14 -14.56 -10.30
N PRO A 38 3.71 -14.65 -11.56
CA PRO A 38 4.46 -14.12 -12.70
C PRO A 38 4.78 -12.62 -12.54
N ARG A 39 5.90 -12.17 -13.10
CA ARG A 39 6.34 -10.76 -13.01
C ARG A 39 5.28 -9.78 -13.51
N GLU A 40 4.58 -10.15 -14.57
CA GLU A 40 3.53 -9.33 -15.17
C GLU A 40 2.32 -9.17 -14.23
N THR A 41 1.88 -10.26 -13.59
CA THR A 41 0.80 -10.22 -12.59
C THR A 41 1.16 -9.34 -11.40
N ARG A 42 2.40 -9.42 -10.89
CA ARG A 42 2.87 -8.54 -9.81
C ARG A 42 2.87 -7.07 -10.23
N ARG A 43 3.28 -6.78 -11.47
CA ARG A 43 3.26 -5.43 -12.03
C ARG A 43 1.83 -4.88 -12.10
N LEU A 44 0.89 -5.68 -12.61
CA LEU A 44 -0.52 -5.30 -12.69
C LEU A 44 -1.13 -5.10 -11.30
N LEU A 45 -0.80 -5.97 -10.33
CA LEU A 45 -1.24 -5.81 -8.95
C LEU A 45 -0.76 -4.47 -8.37
N GLY A 46 0.52 -4.15 -8.51
CA GLY A 46 1.08 -2.88 -8.05
C GLY A 46 0.46 -1.65 -8.72
N ILE A 47 0.28 -1.69 -10.04
CA ILE A 47 -0.38 -0.60 -10.79
C ILE A 47 -1.84 -0.43 -10.33
N SER A 48 -2.58 -1.53 -10.18
CA SER A 48 -3.98 -1.48 -9.74
C SER A 48 -4.11 -0.90 -8.33
N ALA A 49 -3.23 -1.30 -7.40
CA ALA A 49 -3.20 -0.76 -6.04
C ALA A 49 -2.87 0.74 -6.04
N MET A 50 -1.88 1.17 -6.84
CA MET A 50 -1.50 2.57 -6.98
C MET A 50 -2.66 3.43 -7.52
N LEU A 51 -3.31 3.00 -8.60
CA LEU A 51 -4.43 3.72 -9.19
C LEU A 51 -5.64 3.77 -8.25
N THR A 52 -5.94 2.67 -7.56
CA THR A 52 -7.02 2.61 -6.59
C THR A 52 -6.77 3.56 -5.42
N GLY A 53 -5.55 3.57 -4.88
CA GLY A 53 -5.14 4.50 -3.83
C GLY A 53 -5.24 5.96 -4.27
N LEU A 54 -4.82 6.27 -5.50
CA LEU A 54 -4.96 7.61 -6.08
C LEU A 54 -6.43 8.03 -6.19
N VAL A 55 -7.31 7.15 -6.65
CA VAL A 55 -8.76 7.42 -6.75
C VAL A 55 -9.38 7.66 -5.37
N ILE A 56 -9.01 6.86 -4.36
CA ILE A 56 -9.49 7.04 -2.98
C ILE A 56 -9.06 8.39 -2.42
N VAL A 57 -7.78 8.75 -2.59
CA VAL A 57 -7.26 10.05 -2.15
C VAL A 57 -7.98 11.19 -2.88
N TRP A 58 -8.19 11.04 -4.18
CA TRP A 58 -8.88 12.04 -4.99
C TRP A 58 -10.33 12.26 -4.54
N ILE A 59 -11.08 11.18 -4.25
CA ILE A 59 -12.43 11.27 -3.68
C ILE A 59 -12.38 11.93 -2.28
N GLY A 60 -11.43 11.54 -1.43
CA GLY A 60 -11.28 12.10 -0.09
C GLY A 60 -10.89 13.58 -0.08
N MET A 61 -10.24 14.06 -1.14
CA MET A 61 -9.91 15.49 -1.33
C MET A 61 -11.10 16.32 -1.82
N GLY A 62 -12.26 15.70 -2.05
CA GLY A 62 -13.48 16.41 -2.45
C GLY A 62 -13.59 16.66 -3.95
N ALA A 63 -13.28 15.63 -4.75
CA ALA A 63 -13.84 15.54 -6.10
C ALA A 63 -15.35 15.81 -6.11
#